data_AF-A0A6L5QD76-F1
#
_entry.id   AF-A0A6L5QD76-F1
#
_cell.length_a   1.000
_cell.length_b   1.000
_cell.length_c   1.000
_cell.angle_alpha   90.00
_cell.angle_beta   90.00
_cell.angle_gamma   90.00
#
_symmetry.space_group_name_H-M   'P 1'
#
loop_
_entity.id
_entity.type
_entity.pdbx_description
1 polymer ?
#
loop_
_entity_poly.entity_id
_entity_poly.type
_entity_poly.pdbx_seq_one_letter_code
_entity_poly.pdbx_strand_id
1 'polypeptide(L)'
;MRPAERIAANEADVRKYGALLAKLNTLDTPALQQLLDEARLSDTTEVEPLRAVAYNDVVLEIDEPDAIIPLTPMQKLMGVLA
;
A
#
# COMPACT_ATOMS: atom_id res chain seq x y z
N MET A 1 9.65 -4.00 12.40
CA MET A 1 10.23 -4.64 11.21
C MET A 1 11.46 -3.89 10.79
N ARG A 2 12.55 -4.61 10.51
CA ARG A 2 13.78 -4.03 9.96
C ARG A 2 13.57 -3.69 8.47
N PRO A 3 14.27 -2.69 7.91
CA PRO A 3 14.11 -2.30 6.50
C PRO A 3 14.22 -3.48 5.51
N ALA A 4 15.14 -4.41 5.74
CA ALA A 4 15.32 -5.61 4.91
C ALA A 4 14.10 -6.55 4.92
N GLU A 5 13.40 -6.67 6.05
CA GLU A 5 12.18 -7.51 6.17
C GLU A 5 11.02 -6.89 5.37
N ARG A 6 10.96 -5.56 5.31
CA ARG A 6 9.96 -4.82 4.51
C ARG A 6 10.21 -4.97 3.02
N ILE A 7 11.47 -4.86 2.58
CA ILE A 7 11.83 -5.04 1.17
C ILE A 7 11.46 -6.45 0.70
N ALA A 8 11.78 -7.48 1.50
CA ALA A 8 11.44 -8.85 1.18
C ALA A 8 9.93 -9.10 1.08
N ALA A 9 9.12 -8.47 1.95
CA ALA A 9 7.66 -8.55 1.88
C ALA A 9 7.12 -7.88 0.61
N ASN A 10 7.59 -6.68 0.29
CA ASN A 10 7.17 -5.96 -0.91
C ASN A 10 7.53 -6.72 -2.20
N GLU A 11 8.74 -7.30 -2.28
CA GLU A 11 9.15 -8.13 -3.42
C GLU A 11 8.33 -9.43 -3.54
N ALA A 12 7.86 -9.97 -2.42
CA ALA A 12 6.94 -11.11 -2.43
C ALA A 12 5.57 -10.71 -3.00
N ASP A 13 5.03 -9.56 -2.59
CA ASP A 13 3.75 -9.05 -3.09
C ASP A 13 3.82 -8.69 -4.58
N VAL A 14 4.89 -8.05 -5.05
CA VAL A 14 5.10 -7.76 -6.48
C VAL A 14 5.06 -9.04 -7.32
N ARG A 15 5.73 -10.11 -6.86
CA ARG A 15 5.71 -11.41 -7.56
C ARG A 15 4.33 -12.06 -7.53
N LYS A 16 3.63 -11.98 -6.39
CA LYS A 16 2.28 -12.53 -6.19
C LYS A 16 1.28 -11.92 -7.20
N TYR A 17 1.22 -10.59 -7.28
CA TYR A 17 0.30 -9.92 -8.20
C TYR A 17 0.74 -10.00 -9.66
N GLY A 18 2.05 -9.98 -9.94
CA GLY A 18 2.57 -10.23 -11.28
C GLY A 18 2.13 -11.59 -11.84
N ALA A 19 2.11 -12.63 -11.00
CA ALA A 19 1.62 -13.96 -11.38
C ALA A 19 0.09 -13.99 -11.64
N LEU A 20 -0.69 -13.17 -10.93
CA LEU A 20 -2.13 -12.99 -11.18
C LEU A 20 -2.39 -12.28 -12.51
N LEU A 21 -1.64 -11.22 -12.80
CA LEU A 21 -1.75 -10.48 -14.07
C LEU A 21 -1.42 -11.38 -15.27
N ALA A 22 -0.43 -12.26 -15.15
CA ALA A 22 -0.11 -13.23 -16.21
C ALA A 22 -1.27 -14.19 -16.54
N LYS A 23 -2.21 -14.41 -15.60
CA LYS A 23 -3.35 -15.30 -15.77
C LYS A 23 -4.59 -14.63 -16.38
N LEU A 24 -4.57 -13.30 -16.56
CA LEU A 24 -5.70 -12.52 -17.09
C LEU A 24 -6.32 -13.08 -18.37
N ASN A 25 -5.48 -13.57 -19.29
CA ASN A 25 -5.94 -14.08 -20.59
C ASN A 25 -6.32 -15.57 -20.57
N THR A 26 -6.22 -16.24 -19.41
CA THR A 26 -6.39 -17.69 -19.27
C THR A 26 -7.52 -18.09 -18.34
N LEU A 27 -7.98 -17.17 -17.49
CA LEU A 27 -9.02 -17.41 -16.50
C LEU A 27 -10.21 -16.50 -16.76
N ASP A 28 -11.40 -16.95 -16.35
CA ASP A 28 -12.59 -16.13 -16.34
C ASP A 28 -12.60 -15.18 -15.14
N THR A 29 -13.42 -14.13 -15.22
CA THR A 29 -13.52 -13.09 -14.20
C THR A 29 -13.78 -13.64 -12.79
N PRO A 30 -14.67 -14.63 -12.58
CA PRO A 30 -14.91 -15.20 -11.25
C PRO A 30 -13.67 -15.90 -10.66
N ALA A 31 -12.94 -16.69 -11.45
CA ALA A 31 -11.73 -17.35 -10.98
C ALA A 31 -10.61 -16.35 -10.66
N LEU A 32 -10.48 -15.28 -11.46
CA LEU A 32 -9.55 -14.19 -11.17
C LEU A 32 -9.89 -13.46 -9.87
N GLN A 33 -11.18 -13.19 -9.63
CA GLN A 33 -11.62 -12.53 -8.40
C GLN A 33 -11.31 -13.39 -7.17
N GLN A 34 -11.56 -14.69 -7.24
CA GLN A 34 -11.23 -15.61 -6.14
C GLN A 34 -9.72 -15.61 -5.84
N LEU A 35 -8.87 -15.71 -6.87
CA LEU A 35 -7.42 -15.69 -6.70
C LEU A 35 -6.92 -14.35 -6.15
N LEU A 36 -7.57 -13.25 -6.52
CA LEU A 36 -7.25 -11.93 -5.99
C LEU A 36 -7.59 -11.83 -4.50
N ASP A 37 -8.75 -12.33 -4.09
CA ASP A 37 -9.18 -12.31 -2.69
C ASP A 37 -8.29 -13.21 -1.82
N GLU A 38 -7.88 -14.37 -2.33
CA GLU A 38 -6.90 -15.24 -1.67
C GLU A 38 -5.53 -14.56 -1.52
N ALA A 39 -5.06 -13.88 -2.58
CA ALA A 39 -3.81 -13.14 -2.53
C ALA A 39 -3.84 -12.02 -1.49
N ARG A 40 -5.00 -11.39 -1.28
CA ARG A 40 -5.21 -10.29 -0.32
C ARG A 40 -5.19 -10.72 1.14
N LEU A 41 -5.38 -12.00 1.44
CA LEU A 41 -5.35 -12.50 2.83
C LEU A 41 -3.99 -12.29 3.51
N SER A 42 -2.91 -12.24 2.74
CA SER A 42 -1.56 -11.99 3.24
C SER A 42 -1.10 -10.55 3.06
N ASP A 43 -1.97 -9.64 2.62
CA ASP A 43 -1.61 -8.25 2.45
C ASP A 43 -1.31 -7.64 3.81
N THR A 44 -0.25 -6.83 3.83
CA THR A 44 -0.03 -5.94 4.95
C THR A 44 -1.24 -5.01 5.04
N THR A 45 -1.79 -4.82 6.24
CA THR A 45 -2.95 -3.95 6.49
C THR A 45 -2.74 -2.63 5.74
N GLU A 46 -3.72 -2.26 4.90
CA GLU A 46 -3.65 -1.06 4.07
C GLU A 46 -3.12 0.10 4.91
N VAL A 47 -2.14 0.84 4.38
CA VAL A 47 -1.58 2.03 5.02
C VAL A 47 -2.57 3.20 4.90
N GLU A 48 -3.69 3.02 4.21
CA GLU A 48 -4.71 4.04 3.98
C GLU A 48 -5.26 4.68 5.27
N PRO A 49 -5.54 3.93 6.37
CA PRO A 49 -5.86 4.51 7.67
C PRO A 49 -4.65 5.16 8.37
N LEU A 50 -3.42 4.74 8.03
CA LEU A 50 -2.17 5.24 8.58
C LEU A 50 -1.64 6.48 7.84
N ARG A 51 -2.26 6.85 6.71
CA ARG A 51 -1.96 8.06 5.92
C ARG A 51 -2.13 9.34 6.74
N ALA A 52 -2.96 9.30 7.79
CA ALA A 52 -3.13 10.40 8.74
C ALA A 52 -2.00 10.52 9.80
N VAL A 53 -1.12 9.52 9.93
CA VAL A 53 -0.16 9.39 11.05
C VAL A 53 1.31 9.56 10.60
N ALA A 54 1.56 9.86 9.32
CA ALA A 54 2.88 10.28 8.88
C ALA A 54 3.05 11.79 9.16
N TYR A 55 3.61 12.10 10.32
CA TYR A 55 3.88 13.44 10.87
C TYR A 55 4.89 14.26 10.07
N ASN A 56 4.56 14.59 8.82
CA ASN A 56 5.27 15.57 8.00
C ASN A 56 4.27 16.62 7.53
N ASP A 57 4.67 17.89 7.36
CA ASP A 57 3.79 18.96 6.87
C ASP A 57 3.12 18.67 5.51
N VAL A 58 3.65 17.67 4.80
CA VAL A 58 3.20 17.15 3.53
C VAL A 58 3.33 15.63 3.51
N VAL A 59 2.34 14.95 2.92
CA VAL A 59 2.44 13.52 2.56
C VAL A 59 3.04 13.44 1.17
N LEU A 60 4.06 12.58 1.00
CA LEU A 60 4.69 12.27 -0.29
C LEU A 60 4.37 10.82 -0.67
N GLU A 61 3.92 10.62 -1.90
CA GLU A 61 3.76 9.29 -2.48
C GLU A 61 5.11 8.76 -2.96
N ILE A 62 5.43 7.51 -2.62
CA ILE A 62 6.67 6.88 -3.11
C ILE A 62 6.49 6.64 -4.61
N ASP A 63 7.50 7.01 -5.40
CA ASP A 63 7.52 6.99 -6.87
C ASP A 63 6.68 8.08 -7.58
N GLU A 64 6.04 8.99 -6.84
CA GLU A 64 5.35 10.16 -7.39
C GLU A 64 5.67 11.43 -6.58
N PRO A 65 6.91 11.96 -6.69
CA PRO A 65 7.42 13.04 -5.84
C PRO A 65 6.68 14.38 -6.02
N ASP A 66 5.94 14.53 -7.12
CA ASP A 66 5.15 15.72 -7.44
C ASP A 66 3.76 15.70 -6.78
N ALA A 67 3.31 14.54 -6.27
CA ALA A 67 2.04 14.39 -5.57
C ALA A 67 2.19 14.76 -4.09
N ILE A 68 2.08 16.07 -3.82
CA ILE A 68 2.15 16.65 -2.48
C ILE A 68 0.74 16.90 -1.94
N ILE A 69 0.37 16.23 -0.85
CA ILE A 69 -0.92 16.46 -0.18
C ILE A 69 -0.70 17.26 1.11
N PRO A 70 -1.24 18.49 1.21
CA PRO A 70 -1.09 19.30 2.42
C PRO A 70 -1.94 18.75 3.57
N LEU A 71 -1.40 18.76 4.79
CA LEU A 71 -2.14 18.37 5.97
C LEU A 71 -3.26 19.35 6.34
N THR A 72 -4.38 18.80 6.82
CA THR A 72 -5.47 19.58 7.40
C THR A 72 -5.04 20.23 8.73
N PRO A 73 -5.70 21.33 9.16
CA PRO A 73 -5.38 21.98 10.43
C PRO A 73 -5.42 21.04 11.65
N MET A 74 -6.36 20.10 11.68
CA MET A 74 -6.45 19.11 12.78
C MET A 74 -5.30 18.11 12.77
N GLN A 75 -4.84 17.66 11.60
CA GLN A 75 -3.67 16.77 11.49
C GLN A 75 -2.39 17.47 11.95
N LYS A 76 -2.23 18.76 11.64
CA LYS A 76 -1.10 19.56 12.15
C LYS A 76 -1.12 19.69 13.67
N LEU A 77 -2.30 19.91 14.26
CA LEU A 77 -2.44 20.01 15.72
C LEU A 77 -2.10 18.70 16.42
N MET A 78 -2.53 17.56 15.88
CA MET A 78 -2.16 16.25 16.43
C MET A 78 -0.64 16.04 16.39
N GLY A 79 0.06 16.56 15.36
CA GLY A 79 1.51 16.50 15.28
C GLY A 79 2.29 17.34 16.29
N VAL A 80 1.67 18.37 16.87
CA VAL A 80 2.29 19.17 17.95
C VAL A 80 2.17 18.45 19.31
N LEU A 81 1.24 17.51 19.43
CA LEU A 81 0.91 16.82 20.69
C LEU A 81 1.58 15.44 20.85
N ALA A 82 2.13 14.88 19.77
CA ALA A 82 2.85 13.61 19.73
C ALA A 82 4.37 13.82 19.93
#